data_AF-A0AAU3N973-F1
#
_entry.id   AF-A0AAU3N973-F1
#
_cell.length_a   1.000
_cell.length_b   1.000
_cell.length_c   1.000
_cell.angle_alpha   90.00
_cell.angle_beta   90.00
_cell.angle_gamma   90.00
#
_symmetry.space_group_name_H-M   'P 1'
#
loop_
_entity.id
_entity.type
_entity.pdbx_description
1 polymer ?
#
loop_
_entity_poly.entity_id
_entity_poly.type
_entity_poly.pdbx_seq_one_letter_code
_entity_poly.pdbx_strand_id
1 'polypeptide(L)'
;MAAIATPPPRNGLLVIQPLKKRRCTECWRGPLALLVLEEGAPRCLDCADLGHLVFLPRGDTALTRRSREGSALSAVVVRFNRRRSRYERQGVLVEEAALARAEERCLADTEARRRRRARDARRREVEDLRFTEAFAGEIRRLFPGCPVDRARAIAAHASVRGSGRVGRSAAGRALSEGAVTSAVRASVRHVDTPYDQLLMGGVPRHEARRRIAAAMEVRLQGWRDELTVRA
;
A
#
# COMPACT_ATOMS: atom_id res chain seq x y z
N MET A 1 -39.34 26.49 -0.92
CA MET A 1 -39.06 25.11 -1.37
C MET A 1 -37.64 25.10 -1.93
N ALA A 2 -36.67 24.52 -1.22
CA ALA A 2 -35.28 24.53 -1.68
C ALA A 2 -35.15 23.65 -2.93
N ALA A 3 -34.81 24.28 -4.06
CA ALA A 3 -34.49 23.59 -5.30
C ALA A 3 -33.35 22.59 -5.04
N ILE A 4 -33.51 21.38 -5.56
CA ILE A 4 -32.46 20.35 -5.51
C ILE A 4 -31.34 20.84 -6.42
N ALA A 5 -30.32 21.47 -5.83
CA ALA A 5 -29.11 21.95 -6.51
C ALA A 5 -28.17 20.80 -6.90
N THR A 6 -28.72 19.69 -7.38
CA THR A 6 -27.95 18.61 -7.98
C THR A 6 -28.63 18.30 -9.31
N PRO A 7 -28.07 18.74 -10.44
CA PRO A 7 -28.63 18.38 -11.73
C PRO A 7 -28.69 16.84 -11.81
N PRO A 8 -29.79 16.27 -12.31
CA PRO A 8 -29.87 14.82 -12.49
C PRO A 8 -28.68 14.38 -13.37
N PRO A 9 -28.06 13.22 -13.09
CA PRO A 9 -27.03 12.70 -13.96
C PRO A 9 -27.62 12.57 -15.37
N ARG A 10 -26.93 13.12 -16.37
CA ARG A 10 -27.46 13.29 -17.74
C ARG A 10 -27.97 12.01 -18.41
N ASN A 11 -27.68 10.80 -17.87
CA ASN A 11 -28.11 9.50 -18.38
C ASN A 11 -28.39 8.45 -17.25
N GLY A 12 -29.11 8.77 -16.16
CA GLY A 12 -29.43 7.71 -15.18
C GLY A 12 -30.49 8.04 -14.13
N LEU A 13 -31.15 6.99 -13.63
CA LEU A 13 -32.16 7.09 -12.59
C LEU A 13 -31.54 7.51 -11.25
N LEU A 14 -32.26 8.36 -10.51
CA LEU A 14 -31.83 8.93 -9.24
C LEU A 14 -32.83 8.61 -8.14
N VAL A 15 -32.34 8.04 -7.04
CA VAL A 15 -33.13 7.74 -5.84
C VAL A 15 -32.60 8.54 -4.67
N ILE A 16 -33.50 9.08 -3.86
CA ILE A 16 -33.20 9.94 -2.72
C ILE A 16 -33.50 9.20 -1.42
N GLN A 17 -32.53 9.20 -0.49
CA GLN A 17 -32.78 8.91 0.92
C GLN A 17 -33.26 10.21 1.61
N PRO A 18 -34.56 10.32 1.95
CA PRO A 18 -35.10 11.54 2.50
C PRO A 18 -34.63 11.76 3.94
N LEU A 19 -34.41 13.03 4.31
CA LEU A 19 -34.10 13.42 5.70
C LEU A 19 -35.35 13.56 6.57
N LYS A 20 -36.52 13.74 5.96
CA LYS A 20 -37.82 13.91 6.63
C LYS A 20 -38.73 12.74 6.23
N LYS A 21 -39.69 12.40 7.08
CA LYS A 21 -40.72 11.40 6.76
C LYS A 21 -41.49 11.86 5.50
N ARG A 22 -41.55 11.01 4.49
CA ARG A 22 -42.29 11.21 3.24
C ARG A 22 -43.18 9.99 2.98
N ARG A 23 -44.31 10.19 2.33
CA ARG A 23 -45.23 9.14 1.87
C ARG A 23 -45.27 9.13 0.35
N CYS A 24 -45.52 7.98 -0.25
CA CYS A 24 -45.77 7.86 -1.68
C CYS A 24 -47.08 8.59 -2.02
N THR A 25 -47.09 9.38 -3.09
CA THR A 25 -48.30 10.08 -3.56
C THR A 25 -49.25 9.20 -4.38
N GLU A 26 -48.87 7.96 -4.68
CA GLU A 26 -49.70 7.01 -5.43
C GLU A 26 -50.36 5.99 -4.50
N CYS A 27 -49.54 5.18 -3.82
CA CYS A 27 -50.04 4.12 -2.95
C CYS A 27 -50.20 4.56 -1.48
N TRP A 28 -49.91 5.82 -1.15
CA TRP A 28 -50.03 6.41 0.19
C TRP A 28 -49.19 5.75 1.31
N ARG A 29 -48.35 4.76 0.97
CA ARG A 29 -47.45 4.06 1.89
C ARG A 29 -46.30 4.97 2.37
N GLY A 30 -45.83 4.73 3.57
CA GLY A 30 -44.66 5.40 4.15
C GLY A 30 -44.55 5.20 5.67
N PRO A 31 -43.50 5.73 6.32
CA PRO A 31 -42.47 6.60 5.75
C PRO A 31 -41.52 5.88 4.77
N LEU A 32 -41.19 6.54 3.67
CA LEU A 32 -40.28 5.99 2.66
C LEU A 32 -38.82 6.10 3.11
N ALA A 33 -38.09 4.98 3.08
CA ALA A 33 -36.63 4.95 3.29
C ALA A 33 -35.86 5.39 2.04
N LEU A 34 -36.42 5.14 0.86
CA LEU A 34 -35.94 5.52 -0.46
C LEU A 34 -37.14 6.01 -1.28
N LEU A 35 -36.94 7.08 -2.04
CA LEU A 35 -37.97 7.62 -2.94
C LEU A 35 -37.39 8.08 -4.26
N VAL A 36 -38.22 8.05 -5.30
CA VAL A 36 -37.98 8.72 -6.58
C VAL A 36 -38.84 9.98 -6.61
N LEU A 37 -38.35 11.04 -7.26
CA LEU A 37 -39.16 12.20 -7.57
C LEU A 37 -39.59 12.11 -9.03
N GLU A 38 -40.88 11.85 -9.23
CA GLU A 38 -41.52 11.88 -10.55
C GLU A 38 -42.41 13.10 -10.61
N GLU A 39 -42.18 13.98 -11.58
CA GLU A 39 -42.93 15.25 -11.72
C GLU A 39 -42.95 16.10 -10.42
N GLY A 40 -41.90 15.97 -9.59
CA GLY A 40 -41.80 16.65 -8.29
C GLY A 40 -42.57 15.98 -7.14
N ALA A 41 -43.29 14.89 -7.40
CA ALA A 41 -44.02 14.11 -6.41
C ALA A 41 -43.19 12.87 -5.96
N PRO A 42 -43.18 12.54 -4.66
CA PRO A 42 -42.45 11.38 -4.15
C PRO A 42 -43.17 10.05 -4.46
N ARG A 43 -42.49 9.14 -5.14
CA ARG A 43 -42.91 7.74 -5.33
C ARG A 43 -42.07 6.78 -4.50
N CYS A 44 -42.67 5.69 -4.02
CA CYS A 44 -41.91 4.56 -3.47
C CYS A 44 -41.23 3.79 -4.59
N LEU A 45 -40.29 2.90 -4.26
CA LEU A 45 -39.59 2.11 -5.26
C LEU A 45 -40.53 1.20 -6.06
N ASP A 46 -41.56 0.63 -5.43
CA ASP A 46 -42.52 -0.24 -6.13
C ASP A 46 -43.33 0.53 -7.18
N CYS A 47 -43.87 1.69 -6.80
CA CYS A 47 -44.63 2.57 -7.72
C CYS A 47 -43.75 3.16 -8.84
N ALA A 48 -42.44 3.25 -8.62
CA ALA A 48 -41.49 3.72 -9.63
C ALA A 48 -40.83 2.56 -10.41
N ASP A 49 -41.38 1.35 -10.33
CA ASP A 49 -40.86 0.12 -10.95
C ASP A 49 -39.41 -0.24 -10.59
N LEU A 50 -38.90 0.26 -9.46
CA LEU A 50 -37.56 -0.01 -8.92
C LEU A 50 -37.56 -0.98 -7.74
N GLY A 51 -38.74 -1.48 -7.32
CA GLY A 51 -38.90 -2.33 -6.13
C GLY A 51 -38.15 -3.66 -6.19
N HIS A 52 -37.85 -4.14 -7.40
CA HIS A 52 -37.10 -5.38 -7.65
C HIS A 52 -35.57 -5.20 -7.56
N LEU A 53 -35.07 -3.97 -7.42
CA LEU A 53 -33.64 -3.70 -7.30
C LEU A 53 -33.17 -3.78 -5.85
N VAL A 54 -31.97 -4.30 -5.66
CA VAL A 54 -31.32 -4.39 -4.36
C VAL A 54 -30.38 -3.20 -4.12
N PHE A 55 -30.37 -2.68 -2.90
CA PHE A 55 -29.52 -1.55 -2.53
C PHE A 55 -28.12 -2.00 -2.14
N LEU A 56 -27.14 -1.63 -2.96
CA LEU A 56 -25.72 -1.78 -2.67
C LEU A 56 -25.16 -0.47 -2.09
N PRO A 57 -24.73 -0.43 -0.81
CA PRO A 57 -24.10 0.74 -0.23
C PRO A 57 -22.75 1.06 -0.88
N ARG A 58 -22.33 2.32 -0.77
CA ARG A 58 -20.98 2.76 -1.17
C ARG A 58 -19.92 2.07 -0.31
N GLY A 59 -18.75 1.81 -0.88
CA GLY A 59 -17.60 1.28 -0.14
C GLY A 59 -16.58 0.67 -1.10
N ASP A 60 -16.92 -0.48 -1.67
CA ASP A 60 -16.10 -1.13 -2.68
C ASP A 60 -16.40 -0.55 -4.08
N THR A 61 -15.46 0.24 -4.60
CA THR A 61 -15.56 0.85 -5.93
C THR A 61 -15.63 -0.19 -7.05
N ALA A 62 -14.92 -1.31 -6.94
CA ALA A 62 -14.95 -2.36 -7.96
C ALA A 62 -16.30 -3.08 -7.96
N LEU A 63 -16.81 -3.42 -6.77
CA LEU A 63 -18.11 -4.06 -6.61
C LEU A 63 -19.24 -3.16 -7.11
N THR A 64 -19.28 -1.90 -6.66
CA THR A 64 -20.31 -0.93 -7.07
C THR A 64 -20.28 -0.61 -8.56
N ARG A 65 -19.09 -0.54 -9.18
CA ARG A 65 -18.95 -0.35 -10.62
C ARG A 65 -19.44 -1.57 -11.40
N ARG A 66 -18.97 -2.77 -11.05
CA ARG A 66 -19.32 -4.02 -11.75
C ARG A 66 -20.78 -4.41 -11.61
N SER A 67 -21.36 -4.20 -10.43
CA SER A 67 -22.79 -4.49 -10.20
C SER A 67 -23.64 -3.57 -11.07
N ARG A 68 -23.27 -2.28 -11.17
CA ARG A 68 -23.96 -1.31 -12.03
C ARG A 68 -23.79 -1.64 -13.52
N GLU A 69 -22.58 -1.95 -13.97
CA GLU A 69 -22.31 -2.34 -15.38
C GLU A 69 -23.02 -3.65 -15.77
N GLY A 70 -23.21 -4.57 -14.82
CA GLY A 70 -23.84 -5.86 -15.06
C GLY A 70 -25.36 -5.89 -14.90
N SER A 71 -25.99 -4.78 -14.51
CA SER A 71 -27.44 -4.64 -14.38
C SER A 71 -28.01 -3.97 -15.62
N ALA A 72 -29.15 -4.45 -16.13
CA ALA A 72 -29.86 -3.73 -17.18
C ALA A 72 -30.51 -2.46 -16.63
N LEU A 73 -31.08 -2.52 -15.42
CA LEU A 73 -31.62 -1.38 -14.70
C LEU A 73 -30.77 -1.03 -13.46
N SER A 74 -30.45 0.25 -13.29
CA SER A 74 -29.76 0.73 -12.09
C SER A 74 -30.09 2.17 -11.75
N ALA A 75 -30.04 2.51 -10.45
CA ALA A 75 -30.32 3.87 -9.99
C ALA A 75 -29.32 4.32 -8.92
N VAL A 76 -28.84 5.56 -9.01
CA VAL A 76 -27.89 6.11 -8.03
C VAL A 76 -28.66 6.58 -6.80
N VAL A 77 -28.24 6.12 -5.62
CA VAL A 77 -28.84 6.56 -4.36
C VAL A 77 -28.04 7.71 -3.76
N VAL A 78 -28.71 8.81 -3.46
CA VAL A 78 -28.13 10.02 -2.86
C VAL A 78 -28.83 10.39 -1.56
N ARG A 79 -28.11 11.09 -0.69
CA ARG A 79 -28.65 11.68 0.54
C ARG A 79 -28.12 13.08 0.72
N PHE A 80 -28.98 14.00 1.15
CA PHE A 80 -28.56 15.37 1.45
C PHE A 80 -27.69 15.40 2.72
N ASN A 81 -26.47 15.90 2.61
CA ASN A 81 -25.58 16.14 3.72
C ASN A 81 -25.78 17.58 4.23
N ARG A 82 -26.43 17.73 5.38
CA ARG A 82 -26.75 19.04 5.99
C ARG A 82 -25.51 19.87 6.32
N ARG A 83 -24.41 19.22 6.72
CA ARG A 83 -23.16 19.92 7.11
C ARG A 83 -22.45 20.52 5.90
N ARG A 84 -22.54 19.86 4.75
CA ARG A 84 -21.87 20.27 3.50
C ARG A 84 -22.83 20.89 2.48
N SER A 85 -24.09 21.08 2.85
CA SER A 85 -25.16 21.65 2.02
C SER A 85 -25.25 21.07 0.60
N ARG A 86 -25.04 19.76 0.45
CA ARG A 86 -25.02 19.09 -0.87
C ARG A 86 -25.49 17.64 -0.79
N TYR A 87 -25.93 17.08 -1.92
CA TYR A 87 -26.20 15.64 -2.03
C TYR A 87 -24.90 14.85 -2.13
N GLU A 88 -24.85 13.73 -1.41
CA GLU A 88 -23.74 12.77 -1.46
C GLU A 88 -24.27 11.41 -1.86
N ARG A 89 -23.56 10.75 -2.77
CA ARG A 89 -23.84 9.37 -3.16
C ARG A 89 -23.68 8.45 -1.95
N GLN A 90 -24.72 7.66 -1.70
CA GLN A 90 -24.78 6.66 -0.63
C GLN A 90 -24.62 5.24 -1.16
N GLY A 91 -24.90 5.00 -2.44
CA GLY A 91 -24.81 3.68 -3.04
C GLY A 91 -25.45 3.65 -4.43
N VAL A 92 -25.92 2.46 -4.81
CA VAL A 92 -26.59 2.20 -6.08
C VAL A 92 -27.64 1.09 -5.88
N LEU A 93 -28.80 1.23 -6.52
CA LEU A 93 -29.76 0.15 -6.71
C LEU A 93 -29.39 -0.61 -7.99
N VAL A 94 -29.29 -1.92 -7.90
CA VAL A 94 -28.83 -2.83 -8.96
C VAL A 94 -29.67 -4.11 -8.95
N GLU A 95 -29.61 -4.88 -10.02
CA GLU A 95 -30.23 -6.20 -10.06
C GLU A 95 -29.46 -7.18 -9.16
N GLU A 96 -30.19 -8.03 -8.43
CA GLU A 96 -29.60 -9.02 -7.52
C GLU A 96 -28.64 -9.97 -8.25
N ALA A 97 -29.02 -10.46 -9.43
CA ALA A 97 -28.18 -11.33 -10.25
C ALA A 97 -26.89 -10.63 -10.71
N ALA A 98 -26.94 -9.32 -10.98
CA ALA A 98 -25.77 -8.54 -11.36
C ALA A 98 -24.82 -8.32 -10.17
N LEU A 99 -25.38 -8.06 -8.98
CA LEU A 99 -24.63 -7.97 -7.73
C LEU A 99 -23.92 -9.29 -7.41
N ALA A 100 -24.63 -10.43 -7.43
CA ALA A 100 -24.05 -11.74 -7.15
C ALA A 100 -22.86 -12.08 -8.08
N ARG A 101 -23.02 -11.85 -9.40
CA ARG A 101 -21.91 -12.01 -10.37
C ARG A 101 -20.75 -11.05 -10.11
N ALA A 102 -21.02 -9.85 -9.61
CA ALA A 102 -19.97 -8.89 -9.27
C ALA A 102 -19.20 -9.32 -8.02
N GLU A 103 -19.89 -9.81 -6.99
CA GLU A 103 -19.28 -10.34 -5.77
C GLU A 103 -18.35 -11.51 -6.05
N GLU A 104 -18.82 -12.51 -6.82
CA GLU A 104 -18.01 -13.68 -7.20
C GLU A 104 -16.71 -13.26 -7.91
N ARG A 105 -16.79 -12.33 -8.87
CA ARG A 105 -15.61 -11.79 -9.57
C ARG A 105 -14.68 -11.02 -8.65
N CYS A 106 -15.21 -10.25 -7.71
CA CYS A 106 -14.40 -9.52 -6.74
C CYS A 106 -13.66 -10.48 -5.78
N LEU A 107 -14.31 -11.56 -5.35
CA LEU A 107 -13.71 -12.63 -4.55
C LEU A 107 -12.61 -13.36 -5.32
N ALA A 108 -12.88 -13.73 -6.57
CA ALA A 108 -11.88 -14.37 -7.44
C ALA A 108 -10.63 -13.49 -7.64
N ASP A 109 -10.82 -12.19 -7.89
CA ASP A 109 -9.71 -11.23 -8.05
C ASP A 109 -8.87 -11.08 -6.78
N THR A 110 -9.54 -11.01 -5.62
CA THR A 110 -8.85 -10.84 -4.34
C THR A 110 -8.01 -12.07 -4.01
N GLU A 111 -8.54 -13.28 -4.24
CA GLU A 111 -7.80 -14.52 -4.06
C GLU A 111 -6.65 -14.65 -5.07
N ALA A 112 -6.87 -14.32 -6.34
CA ALA A 112 -5.81 -14.32 -7.36
C ALA A 112 -4.67 -13.36 -6.99
N ARG A 113 -4.99 -12.15 -6.54
CA ARG A 113 -4.01 -11.17 -6.05
C ARG A 113 -3.27 -11.68 -4.81
N ARG A 114 -3.97 -12.33 -3.87
CA ARG A 114 -3.36 -12.93 -2.67
C ARG A 114 -2.36 -14.02 -3.05
N ARG A 115 -2.73 -14.96 -3.93
CA ARG A 115 -1.86 -16.04 -4.42
C ARG A 115 -0.64 -15.49 -5.15
N ARG A 116 -0.81 -14.45 -5.98
CA ARG A 116 0.32 -13.78 -6.66
C ARG A 116 1.27 -13.15 -5.64
N ARG A 117 0.76 -12.40 -4.65
CA ARG A 117 1.58 -11.80 -3.59
C ARG A 117 2.37 -12.85 -2.80
N ALA A 118 1.74 -13.98 -2.46
CA ALA A 118 2.42 -15.07 -1.74
C ALA A 118 3.57 -15.69 -2.57
N ARG A 119 3.33 -15.95 -3.87
CA ARG A 119 4.37 -16.45 -4.78
C ARG A 119 5.52 -15.44 -4.94
N ASP A 120 5.17 -14.17 -5.11
CA ASP A 120 6.17 -13.10 -5.25
C ASP A 120 6.97 -12.88 -3.95
N ALA A 121 6.35 -13.04 -2.77
CA ALA A 121 7.05 -12.98 -1.50
C ALA A 121 8.09 -14.11 -1.37
N ARG A 122 7.69 -15.36 -1.66
CA ARG A 122 8.60 -16.51 -1.68
C ARG A 122 9.76 -16.33 -2.65
N ARG A 123 9.48 -15.85 -3.87
CA ARG A 123 10.53 -15.59 -4.86
C ARG A 123 11.52 -14.53 -4.35
N ARG A 124 11.02 -13.45 -3.75
CA ARG A 124 11.86 -12.37 -3.20
C ARG A 124 12.72 -12.81 -2.03
N GLU A 125 12.22 -13.70 -1.18
CA GLU A 125 12.99 -14.28 -0.07
C GLU A 125 14.20 -15.06 -0.59
N VAL A 126 13.98 -15.92 -1.60
CA VAL A 126 15.08 -16.65 -2.26
C VAL A 126 16.08 -15.70 -2.93
N GLU A 127 15.59 -14.68 -3.65
CA GLU A 127 16.45 -13.65 -4.24
C GLU A 127 17.26 -12.88 -3.18
N ASP A 128 16.67 -12.60 -2.02
CA ASP A 128 17.32 -11.86 -0.94
C ASP A 128 18.42 -12.68 -0.26
N LEU A 129 18.21 -13.97 -0.06
CA LEU A 129 19.24 -14.89 0.43
C LEU A 129 20.42 -14.96 -0.56
N ARG A 130 20.13 -15.19 -1.84
CA ARG A 130 21.16 -15.23 -2.89
C ARG A 130 21.95 -13.93 -2.99
N PHE A 131 21.26 -12.79 -2.93
CA PHE A 131 21.92 -11.49 -2.94
C PHE A 131 22.81 -11.30 -1.71
N THR A 132 22.34 -11.69 -0.53
CA THR A 132 23.10 -11.59 0.73
C THR A 132 24.35 -12.46 0.66
N GLU A 133 24.24 -13.70 0.16
CA GLU A 133 25.37 -14.60 -0.02
C GLU A 133 26.40 -14.06 -1.03
N ALA A 134 25.93 -13.55 -2.18
CA ALA A 134 26.79 -12.95 -3.19
C ALA A 134 27.51 -11.71 -2.66
N PHE A 135 26.82 -10.85 -1.90
CA PHE A 135 27.41 -9.69 -1.26
C PHE A 135 28.46 -10.09 -0.22
N ALA A 136 28.19 -11.12 0.60
CA ALA A 136 29.17 -11.65 1.54
C ALA A 136 30.39 -12.26 0.83
N GLY A 137 30.18 -12.92 -0.31
CA GLY A 137 31.26 -13.41 -1.17
C GLY A 137 32.15 -12.29 -1.69
N GLU A 138 31.55 -11.21 -2.16
CA GLU A 138 32.28 -10.05 -2.67
C GLU A 138 33.05 -9.31 -1.56
N ILE A 139 32.50 -9.22 -0.35
CA ILE A 139 33.25 -8.73 0.82
C ILE A 139 34.50 -9.58 1.04
N ARG A 140 34.38 -10.92 1.07
CA ARG A 140 35.53 -11.80 1.31
C ARG A 140 36.57 -11.73 0.18
N ARG A 141 36.14 -11.44 -1.05
CA ARG A 141 37.05 -11.22 -2.19
C ARG A 141 37.87 -9.93 -2.02
N LEU A 142 37.23 -8.85 -1.59
CA LEU A 142 37.87 -7.53 -1.42
C LEU A 142 38.61 -7.37 -0.08
N PHE A 143 38.22 -8.16 0.93
CA PHE A 143 38.73 -8.12 2.29
C PHE A 143 38.98 -9.57 2.79
N PRO A 144 40.04 -10.24 2.30
CA PRO A 144 40.31 -11.66 2.61
C PRO A 144 40.57 -11.93 4.10
N GLY A 145 41.09 -10.96 4.85
CA GLY A 145 41.29 -11.05 6.30
C GLY A 145 40.02 -10.82 7.14
N CYS A 146 38.87 -10.52 6.51
CA CYS A 146 37.61 -10.34 7.22
C CYS A 146 37.03 -11.70 7.67
N PRO A 147 36.68 -11.89 8.96
CA PRO A 147 36.05 -13.12 9.42
C PRO A 147 34.75 -13.44 8.67
N VAL A 148 34.51 -14.73 8.39
CA VAL A 148 33.36 -15.17 7.58
C VAL A 148 32.02 -14.69 8.16
N ASP A 149 31.84 -14.82 9.48
CA ASP A 149 30.61 -14.40 10.15
C ASP A 149 30.45 -12.88 10.15
N ARG A 150 31.56 -12.14 10.15
CA ARG A 150 31.55 -10.68 10.04
C ARG A 150 31.13 -10.24 8.65
N ALA A 151 31.67 -10.85 7.59
CA ALA A 151 31.25 -10.60 6.21
C ALA A 151 29.76 -10.92 6.00
N ARG A 152 29.27 -12.04 6.57
CA ARG A 152 27.84 -12.41 6.54
C ARG A 152 26.98 -11.38 7.25
N ALA A 153 27.37 -10.91 8.44
CA ALA A 153 26.64 -9.90 9.19
C ALA A 153 26.56 -8.55 8.44
N ILE A 154 27.66 -8.11 7.82
CA ILE A 154 27.71 -6.90 7.00
C ILE A 154 26.77 -7.05 5.79
N ALA A 155 26.85 -8.16 5.08
CA ALA A 155 26.02 -8.44 3.92
C ALA A 155 24.54 -8.49 4.29
N ALA A 156 24.18 -9.18 5.37
CA ALA A 156 22.81 -9.25 5.86
C ALA A 156 22.28 -7.85 6.20
N HIS A 157 23.08 -7.03 6.89
CA HIS A 157 22.72 -5.65 7.21
C HIS A 157 22.56 -4.79 5.94
N ALA A 158 23.47 -4.90 4.97
CA ALA A 158 23.42 -4.15 3.72
C ALA A 158 22.24 -4.55 2.82
N SER A 159 21.78 -5.79 2.93
CA SER A 159 20.75 -6.39 2.07
C SER A 159 19.31 -6.17 2.53
N VAL A 160 19.10 -5.60 3.72
CA VAL A 160 17.75 -5.32 4.25
C VAL A 160 16.96 -4.42 3.29
N ARG A 161 15.75 -4.85 2.91
CA ARG A 161 14.86 -4.09 2.02
C ARG A 161 14.24 -2.88 2.74
N GLY A 162 13.94 -1.83 1.96
CA GLY A 162 13.18 -0.66 2.43
C GLY A 162 13.93 0.28 3.37
N SER A 163 15.22 0.05 3.63
CA SER A 163 15.98 0.82 4.62
C SER A 163 16.90 1.89 4.04
N GLY A 164 16.89 2.11 2.72
CA GLY A 164 17.80 3.05 2.05
C GLY A 164 19.29 2.68 2.11
N ARG A 165 19.62 1.41 2.39
CA ARG A 165 21.01 0.94 2.53
C ARG A 165 21.68 0.67 1.18
N VAL A 166 23.01 0.76 1.17
CA VAL A 166 23.85 0.67 -0.03
C VAL A 166 23.56 -0.58 -0.87
N GLY A 167 23.32 -1.74 -0.26
CA GLY A 167 23.07 -3.00 -0.96
C GLY A 167 21.86 -2.99 -1.90
N ARG A 168 20.93 -2.04 -1.77
CA ARG A 168 19.76 -1.93 -2.67
C ARG A 168 19.82 -0.78 -3.67
N SER A 169 20.87 0.04 -3.61
CA SER A 169 21.22 0.98 -4.68
C SER A 169 21.58 0.23 -5.97
N ALA A 170 21.59 0.92 -7.12
CA ALA A 170 22.04 0.31 -8.38
C ALA A 170 23.48 -0.25 -8.26
N ALA A 171 24.39 0.52 -7.67
CA ALA A 171 25.77 0.11 -7.41
C ALA A 171 25.87 -1.10 -6.46
N GLY A 172 25.06 -1.13 -5.39
CA GLY A 172 25.01 -2.26 -4.46
C GLY A 172 24.41 -3.52 -5.08
N ARG A 173 23.41 -3.41 -5.96
CA ARG A 173 22.86 -4.55 -6.71
C ARG A 173 23.84 -5.11 -7.73
N ALA A 174 24.66 -4.24 -8.32
CA ALA A 174 25.76 -4.63 -9.19
C ALA A 174 26.99 -5.15 -8.43
N LEU A 175 26.94 -5.21 -7.09
CA LEU A 175 28.06 -5.58 -6.23
C LEU A 175 29.33 -4.80 -6.56
N SER A 176 29.19 -3.51 -6.89
CA SER A 176 30.36 -2.70 -7.25
C SER A 176 31.32 -2.57 -6.06
N GLU A 177 32.62 -2.59 -6.35
CA GLU A 177 33.66 -2.51 -5.32
C GLU A 177 33.46 -1.32 -4.37
N GLY A 178 33.12 -0.15 -4.91
CA GLY A 178 32.85 1.05 -4.11
C GLY A 178 31.64 0.91 -3.18
N ALA A 179 30.58 0.23 -3.63
CA ALA A 179 29.38 -0.02 -2.82
C ALA A 179 29.66 -1.02 -1.70
N VAL A 180 30.36 -2.12 -2.02
CA VAL A 180 30.75 -3.15 -1.04
C VAL A 180 31.71 -2.57 0.00
N THR A 181 32.74 -1.84 -0.44
CA THR A 181 33.68 -1.15 0.44
C THR A 181 32.97 -0.13 1.35
N SER A 182 32.00 0.62 0.81
CA SER A 182 31.23 1.58 1.62
C SER A 182 30.42 0.88 2.72
N ALA A 183 29.83 -0.28 2.42
CA ALA A 183 29.11 -1.07 3.42
C ALA A 183 30.04 -1.62 4.51
N VAL A 184 31.22 -2.12 4.15
CA VAL A 184 32.24 -2.57 5.10
C VAL A 184 32.73 -1.42 5.98
N ARG A 185 33.12 -0.28 5.37
CA ARG A 185 33.53 0.93 6.10
C ARG A 185 32.45 1.42 7.07
N ALA A 186 31.19 1.40 6.65
CA ALA A 186 30.08 1.75 7.52
C ALA A 186 29.97 0.78 8.70
N SER A 187 30.09 -0.53 8.48
CA SER A 187 30.03 -1.50 9.57
C SER A 187 31.19 -1.37 10.56
N VAL A 188 32.42 -1.21 10.06
CA VAL A 188 33.62 -1.01 10.90
C VAL A 188 33.46 0.25 11.74
N ARG A 189 32.97 1.34 11.15
CA ARG A 189 32.70 2.58 11.89
C ARG A 189 31.80 2.35 13.11
N HIS A 190 30.67 1.69 12.91
CA HIS A 190 29.64 1.59 13.95
C HIS A 190 29.93 0.49 14.98
N VAL A 191 30.63 -0.58 14.61
CA VAL A 191 30.81 -1.75 15.47
C VAL A 191 32.22 -1.85 16.04
N ASP A 192 33.24 -1.48 15.25
CA ASP A 192 34.64 -1.68 15.60
C ASP A 192 35.29 -0.39 16.13
N THR A 193 34.53 0.70 16.30
CA THR A 193 35.03 1.96 16.86
C THR A 193 34.05 2.59 17.86
N PRO A 194 34.50 3.51 18.74
CA PRO A 194 33.63 4.24 19.65
C PRO A 194 32.67 5.25 18.97
N TYR A 195 32.46 5.18 17.65
CA TYR A 195 31.69 6.17 16.89
C TYR A 195 30.33 6.46 17.49
N ASP A 196 29.56 5.41 17.82
CA ASP A 196 28.22 5.57 18.35
C ASP A 196 28.24 6.17 19.76
N GLN A 197 29.24 5.83 20.58
CA GLN A 197 29.45 6.43 21.90
C GLN A 197 29.78 7.93 21.79
N LEU A 198 30.64 8.31 20.84
CA LEU A 198 30.96 9.72 20.57
C LEU A 198 29.72 10.50 20.13
N LEU A 199 28.89 9.94 19.26
CA LEU A 199 27.64 10.58 18.84
C LEU A 199 26.65 10.74 20.01
N MET A 200 26.50 9.71 20.83
CA MET A 200 25.64 9.76 22.02
C MET A 200 26.17 10.73 23.08
N GLY A 201 27.49 10.92 23.15
CA GLY A 201 28.16 11.94 23.97
C GLY A 201 28.11 13.36 23.39
N GLY A 202 27.37 13.59 22.29
CA GLY A 202 27.17 14.92 21.70
C GLY A 202 28.27 15.38 20.74
N VAL A 203 29.26 14.54 20.42
CA VAL A 203 30.33 14.91 19.49
C VAL A 203 29.77 15.03 18.06
N PRO A 204 29.99 16.15 17.35
CA PRO A 204 29.53 16.32 15.98
C PRO A 204 30.06 15.22 15.03
N ARG A 205 29.24 14.80 14.07
CA ARG A 205 29.57 13.67 13.15
C ARG A 205 30.92 13.82 12.43
N HIS A 206 31.26 15.03 11.99
CA HIS A 206 32.51 15.28 11.27
C HIS A 206 33.73 15.07 12.19
N GLU A 207 33.62 15.51 13.44
CA GLU A 207 34.66 15.37 14.44
C GLU A 207 34.78 13.93 14.93
N ALA A 208 33.66 13.27 15.21
CA ALA A 208 33.64 11.85 15.55
C ALA A 208 34.31 11.00 14.45
N ARG A 209 34.03 11.29 13.17
CA ARG A 209 34.68 10.63 12.02
C ARG A 209 36.19 10.88 11.97
N ARG A 210 36.63 12.10 12.24
CA ARG A 210 38.06 12.46 12.29
C ARG A 210 38.78 11.70 13.41
N ARG A 211 38.19 11.62 14.60
CA ARG A 211 38.78 10.93 15.78
C ARG A 211 38.97 9.43 15.54
N ILE A 212 38.03 8.77 14.88
CA ILE A 212 38.10 7.32 14.62
C ILE A 212 38.85 6.95 13.33
N ALA A 213 39.27 7.94 12.53
CA ALA A 213 39.78 7.69 11.17
C ALA A 213 40.98 6.73 11.14
N ALA A 214 41.95 6.94 12.03
CA ALA A 214 43.13 6.08 12.13
C ALA A 214 42.77 4.64 12.55
N ALA A 215 41.92 4.49 13.57
CA ALA A 215 41.47 3.18 14.05
C ALA A 215 40.68 2.42 12.97
N MET A 216 39.82 3.11 12.22
CA MET A 216 39.12 2.53 11.08
C MET A 216 40.09 2.06 10.00
N GLU A 217 41.08 2.88 9.64
CA GLU A 217 42.01 2.55 8.55
C GLU A 217 42.88 1.34 8.90
N VAL A 218 43.40 1.27 10.13
CA VAL A 218 44.15 0.09 10.63
C VAL A 218 43.31 -1.18 10.52
N ARG A 219 42.04 -1.13 10.92
CA ARG A 219 41.14 -2.29 10.80
C ARG A 219 40.86 -2.70 9.37
N LEU A 220 40.58 -1.74 8.50
CA LEU A 220 40.29 -2.01 7.08
C LEU A 220 41.51 -2.57 6.36
N GLN A 221 42.70 -2.04 6.64
CA GLN A 221 43.95 -2.52 6.06
C GLN A 221 44.26 -3.95 6.52
N GLY A 222 44.11 -4.24 7.81
CA GLY A 222 44.28 -5.59 8.34
C GLY A 222 43.31 -6.64 7.77
N TRP A 223 42.17 -6.21 7.22
CA TRP A 223 41.25 -7.11 6.48
C TRP A 223 41.54 -7.18 4.97
N ARG A 224 42.24 -6.20 4.40
CA ARG A 224 42.70 -6.25 3.00
C ARG A 224 43.92 -7.14 2.84
N ASP A 225 44.78 -7.18 3.85
CA ASP A 225 45.99 -7.97 3.84
C ASP A 225 45.71 -9.41 4.30
N GLU A 226 46.10 -10.39 3.48
CA GLU A 226 45.83 -11.83 3.64
C GLU A 226 46.51 -12.45 4.90
N LEU A 227 47.46 -11.74 5.50
CA LEU A 227 48.45 -12.26 6.44
C LEU A 227 48.00 -12.34 7.92
N THR A 228 46.82 -11.83 8.29
CA THR A 228 46.45 -11.71 9.71
C THR A 228 45.65 -12.89 10.29
N VAL A 229 45.30 -13.91 9.51
CA VAL A 229 44.42 -15.03 9.95
C VAL A 229 45.16 -16.37 10.11
N ARG A 230 46.48 -16.42 9.89
CA ARG A 230 47.30 -17.64 10.09
C ARG A 230 48.22 -17.58 11.32
N ALA A 231 47.79 -16.94 12.40
CA ALA A 231 48.40 -17.04 13.73
C ALA A 231 47.37 -17.59 14.72
#